data_AF-A0A372KLS9-F1
#
_entry.id   AF-A0A372KLS9-F1
#
_cell.length_a   1.000
_cell.length_b   1.000
_cell.length_c   1.000
_cell.angle_alpha   90.00
_cell.angle_beta   90.00
_cell.angle_gamma   90.00
#
_symmetry.space_group_name_H-M   'P 1'
#
loop_
_entity.id
_entity.type
_entity.pdbx_description
1 polymer ?
#
loop_
_entity_poly.entity_id
_entity_poly.type
_entity_poly.pdbx_seq_one_letter_code
_entity_poly.pdbx_strand_id
1 'polypeptide(L)'
;MHIDTSTAESRHQFYQSTAWKRLRQRALERDHYECLWCKREGRVTASALEVDHVAELEHHPDKALELENLRTLCKYHHNMRHERFQFKRTKEKEPKTYREDEWFG
;
A
#
# COMPACT_ATOMS: atom_id res chain seq x y z
N MET A 1 -20.83 -5.59 16.08
CA MET A 1 -20.13 -6.75 15.49
C MET A 1 -18.71 -6.69 16.03
N HIS A 2 -18.24 -7.74 16.71
CA HIS A 2 -16.85 -7.80 17.14
C HIS A 2 -16.04 -8.34 15.96
N ILE A 3 -15.03 -7.60 15.49
CA ILE A 3 -14.16 -8.04 14.41
C ILE A 3 -12.83 -8.40 15.08
N ASP A 4 -12.55 -9.70 15.17
CA ASP A 4 -11.26 -10.16 15.66
C ASP A 4 -10.22 -9.98 14.56
N THR A 5 -9.16 -9.22 14.84
CA THR A 5 -8.07 -8.90 13.89
C THR A 5 -6.68 -9.28 14.44
N SER A 6 -6.67 -9.98 15.58
CA SER A 6 -5.47 -10.37 16.33
C SER A 6 -4.60 -11.38 15.56
N THR A 7 -5.22 -12.31 14.84
CA THR A 7 -4.50 -13.35 14.08
C THR A 7 -4.40 -13.03 12.59
N ALA A 8 -3.39 -13.59 11.91
CA ALA A 8 -3.25 -13.41 10.46
C ALA A 8 -4.44 -13.99 9.68
N GLU A 9 -4.99 -15.12 10.12
CA GLU A 9 -6.15 -15.76 9.50
C GLU A 9 -7.41 -14.92 9.63
N SER A 10 -7.67 -14.35 10.81
CA SER A 10 -8.85 -13.51 11.05
C SER A 10 -8.79 -12.22 10.22
N ARG A 11 -7.61 -11.58 10.11
CA ARG A 11 -7.39 -10.47 9.17
C ARG A 11 -7.65 -10.88 7.71
N HIS A 12 -7.20 -12.06 7.32
CA HIS A 12 -7.45 -12.56 5.97
C HIS A 12 -8.95 -12.73 5.70
N GLN A 13 -9.69 -13.34 6.63
CA GLN A 13 -11.14 -13.48 6.54
C GLN A 13 -11.84 -12.11 6.48
N PHE A 14 -11.39 -11.13 7.28
CA PHE A 14 -11.89 -9.77 7.23
C PHE A 14 -11.76 -9.16 5.82
N TYR A 15 -10.58 -9.25 5.21
CA TYR A 15 -10.35 -8.75 3.85
C TYR A 15 -11.13 -9.51 2.76
N GLN A 16 -11.48 -10.77 3.01
CA GLN A 16 -12.35 -11.54 2.12
C GLN A 16 -13.84 -11.23 2.28
N SER A 17 -14.23 -10.66 3.43
CA SER A 17 -15.62 -10.41 3.79
C SER A 17 -16.35 -9.52 2.78
N THR A 18 -17.64 -9.77 2.61
CA THR A 18 -18.52 -8.94 1.75
C THR A 18 -18.66 -7.52 2.30
N ALA A 19 -18.66 -7.36 3.63
CA ALA A 19 -18.69 -6.07 4.30
C ALA A 19 -17.49 -5.21 3.89
N TRP A 20 -16.27 -5.75 3.95
CA TRP A 20 -15.06 -5.07 3.51
C TRP A 20 -15.10 -4.71 2.02
N LYS A 21 -15.46 -5.66 1.15
CA LYS A 21 -15.53 -5.42 -0.30
C LYS A 21 -16.48 -4.27 -0.66
N ARG A 22 -17.66 -4.24 -0.02
CA ARG A 22 -18.65 -3.15 -0.19
C ARG A 22 -18.11 -1.82 0.34
N LEU A 23 -17.52 -1.82 1.53
CA LEU A 23 -16.97 -0.61 2.14
C LEU A 23 -15.81 -0.04 1.32
N ARG A 24 -14.92 -0.90 0.82
CA ARG A 24 -13.82 -0.55 -0.08
C ARG A 24 -14.35 0.12 -1.35
N GLN A 25 -15.40 -0.42 -1.95
CA GLN A 25 -16.02 0.20 -3.13
C GLN A 25 -16.60 1.59 -2.79
N ARG A 26 -17.32 1.72 -1.67
CA ARG A 26 -17.86 3.01 -1.22
C ARG A 26 -16.76 4.05 -0.96
N ALA A 27 -15.62 3.63 -0.42
CA ALA A 27 -14.46 4.52 -0.21
C ALA A 27 -13.89 5.02 -1.54
N LEU A 28 -13.74 4.13 -2.53
CA LEU A 28 -13.28 4.51 -3.87
C LEU A 28 -14.27 5.45 -4.57
N GLU A 29 -15.56 5.17 -4.48
CA GLU A 29 -16.61 6.03 -5.07
C GLU A 29 -16.64 7.41 -4.41
N ARG A 30 -16.56 7.49 -3.07
CA ARG A 30 -16.45 8.75 -2.32
C ARG A 30 -15.25 9.58 -2.77
N ASP A 31 -14.12 8.92 -2.99
CA ASP A 31 -12.85 9.57 -3.36
C ASP A 31 -12.73 9.78 -4.88
N HIS A 32 -13.80 9.53 -5.65
CA HIS A 32 -13.85 9.60 -7.12
C HIS A 32 -12.77 8.76 -7.83
N TYR A 33 -12.33 7.66 -7.22
CA TYR A 33 -11.23 6.85 -7.71
C TYR A 33 -9.94 7.68 -7.89
N GLU A 34 -9.63 8.54 -6.93
CA GLU A 34 -8.41 9.36 -6.93
C GLU A 34 -7.63 9.17 -5.61
N CYS A 35 -6.29 9.25 -5.70
CA CYS A 35 -5.46 9.35 -4.51
C CYS A 35 -5.67 10.69 -3.80
N LEU A 36 -6.07 10.65 -2.52
CA LEU A 36 -6.32 11.85 -1.72
C LEU A 36 -5.06 12.68 -1.48
N TRP A 37 -3.87 12.05 -1.43
CA TRP A 37 -2.61 12.75 -1.22
C TRP A 37 -2.13 13.42 -2.51
N CYS A 38 -2.19 12.72 -3.65
CA CYS A 38 -1.94 13.35 -4.95
C CYS A 38 -2.83 14.57 -5.14
N LYS A 39 -4.11 14.47 -4.79
CA LYS A 39 -5.07 15.58 -4.91
C LYS A 39 -4.65 16.81 -4.10
N ARG A 40 -4.12 16.60 -2.88
CA ARG A 40 -3.56 17.69 -2.05
C ARG A 40 -2.29 18.31 -2.65
N GLU A 41 -1.52 17.53 -3.39
CA GLU A 41 -0.34 17.99 -4.13
C GLU A 41 -0.70 18.67 -5.48
N GLY A 42 -2.00 18.79 -5.82
CA GLY A 42 -2.45 19.31 -7.12
C GLY A 42 -2.27 18.33 -8.28
N ARG A 43 -2.13 17.03 -7.99
CA ARG A 43 -1.97 15.95 -8.97
C ARG A 43 -3.18 15.03 -8.95
N VAL A 44 -3.51 14.44 -10.08
CA VAL A 44 -4.56 13.41 -10.17
C VAL A 44 -3.90 12.07 -10.46
N THR A 45 -4.19 11.06 -9.65
CA THR A 45 -3.73 9.69 -9.86
C THR A 45 -4.91 8.77 -9.62
N ALA A 46 -5.38 8.14 -10.70
CA ALA A 46 -6.49 7.19 -10.70
C ALA A 46 -6.05 5.73 -10.95
N SER A 47 -4.74 5.49 -11.13
CA SER A 47 -4.17 4.16 -11.35
C SER A 47 -3.58 3.59 -10.06
N ALA A 48 -3.64 2.26 -9.92
CA ALA A 48 -3.04 1.51 -8.81
C ALA A 48 -3.42 2.04 -7.41
N LEU A 49 -4.73 2.18 -7.18
CA LEU A 49 -5.29 2.67 -5.92
C LEU A 49 -5.46 1.54 -4.91
N GLU A 50 -5.05 1.84 -3.68
CA GLU A 50 -5.17 0.99 -2.51
C GLU A 50 -5.97 1.74 -1.43
N VAL A 51 -6.88 1.02 -0.76
CA VAL A 51 -7.66 1.56 0.34
C VAL A 51 -6.96 1.19 1.63
N ASP A 52 -6.58 2.21 2.37
CA ASP A 52 -5.71 2.14 3.53
C ASP A 52 -6.47 2.60 4.78
N HIS A 53 -6.26 1.88 5.89
CA HIS A 53 -6.87 2.23 7.18
C HIS A 53 -6.05 3.32 7.86
N VAL A 54 -6.65 4.46 8.19
CA VAL A 54 -5.97 5.59 8.87
C VAL A 54 -5.53 5.17 10.27
N ALA A 55 -6.46 4.65 11.07
CA ALA A 55 -6.17 3.94 12.32
C ALA A 55 -5.94 2.46 12.01
N GLU A 56 -4.84 1.91 12.51
CA GLU A 56 -4.46 0.53 12.22
C GLU A 56 -5.47 -0.48 12.75
N LEU A 57 -5.73 -1.50 11.94
CA LEU A 57 -6.69 -2.56 12.21
C LEU A 57 -6.33 -3.40 13.46
N GLU A 58 -5.05 -3.44 13.84
CA GLU A 58 -4.55 -4.16 15.01
C GLU A 58 -4.92 -3.46 16.32
N HIS A 59 -4.90 -2.12 16.32
CA HIS A 59 -5.19 -1.31 17.51
C HIS A 59 -6.68 -0.94 17.64
N HIS A 60 -7.38 -0.81 16.51
CA HIS A 60 -8.77 -0.35 16.45
C HIS A 60 -9.63 -1.24 15.54
N PRO A 61 -9.90 -2.50 15.94
CA PRO A 61 -10.79 -3.40 15.20
C PRO A 61 -12.24 -2.89 15.13
N ASP A 62 -12.66 -2.09 16.12
CA ASP A 62 -13.96 -1.43 16.17
C ASP A 62 -14.17 -0.48 14.98
N LYS A 63 -13.10 0.19 14.53
CA LYS A 63 -13.11 1.14 13.40
C LYS A 63 -12.82 0.50 12.05
N ALA A 64 -12.74 -0.82 11.98
CA ALA A 64 -12.40 -1.55 10.76
C ALA A 64 -13.41 -1.33 9.62
N LEU A 65 -14.69 -1.13 9.97
CA LEU A 65 -15.78 -0.94 9.01
C LEU A 65 -16.30 0.51 8.93
N GLU A 66 -15.54 1.47 9.46
CA GLU A 66 -15.89 2.89 9.39
C GLU A 66 -15.32 3.53 8.13
N LEU A 67 -16.20 4.14 7.31
CA LEU A 67 -15.78 4.79 6.06
C LEU A 67 -14.81 5.96 6.30
N GLU A 68 -14.98 6.68 7.40
CA GLU A 68 -14.12 7.80 7.81
C GLU A 68 -12.71 7.35 8.19
N ASN A 69 -12.56 6.10 8.65
CA ASN A 69 -11.27 5.50 8.95
C ASN A 69 -10.55 5.00 7.69
N LEU A 70 -11.16 5.09 6.50
CA LEU A 70 -10.56 4.67 5.24
C LEU A 70 -10.16 5.84 4.37
N ARG A 71 -9.02 5.69 3.70
CA ARG A 71 -8.53 6.62 2.69
C ARG A 71 -8.06 5.90 1.44
N THR A 72 -8.30 6.52 0.28
CA THR A 72 -7.77 6.05 -1.00
C THR A 72 -6.39 6.66 -1.26
N LEU A 73 -5.39 5.81 -1.44
CA LEU A 73 -4.01 6.19 -1.74
C LEU A 73 -3.53 5.48 -3.00
N CYS A 74 -2.62 6.09 -3.75
CA CYS A 74 -1.87 5.36 -4.79
C CYS A 74 -0.80 4.48 -4.14
N LYS A 75 -0.33 3.46 -4.86
CA LYS A 75 0.75 2.57 -4.39
C LYS A 75 2.00 3.31 -3.87
N TYR A 76 2.35 4.45 -4.48
CA TYR A 76 3.47 5.29 -4.02
C TYR A 76 3.22 5.85 -2.62
N HIS A 77 2.11 6.56 -2.42
CA HIS A 77 1.78 7.16 -1.12
C HIS A 77 1.44 6.10 -0.06
N HIS A 78 0.86 4.97 -0.44
CA HIS A 78 0.65 3.84 0.45
C HIS A 78 1.98 3.28 0.96
N ASN A 79 2.95 3.03 0.07
CA ASN A 79 4.31 2.62 0.46
C ASN A 79 5.04 3.67 1.31
N MET A 80 4.82 4.96 1.00
CA MET A 80 5.40 6.06 1.78
C MET A 80 4.93 6.04 3.22
N ARG A 81 3.63 5.84 3.41
CA ARG A 81 2.99 5.79 4.72
C ARG A 81 3.46 4.60 5.56
N HIS A 82 3.74 3.46 4.93
CA HIS A 82 4.25 2.26 5.61
C HIS A 82 5.78 2.21 5.66
N GLU A 83 6.48 3.28 5.26
CA GLU A 83 7.95 3.34 5.17
C GLU A 83 8.57 2.17 4.37
N ARG A 84 7.81 1.58 3.45
CA ARG A 84 8.23 0.40 2.67
C ARG A 84 9.21 0.73 1.55
N PHE A 85 9.61 1.99 1.42
CA PHE A 85 10.75 2.41 0.61
C PHE A 85 12.08 2.05 1.28
N GLN A 86 12.22 0.82 1.77
CA GLN A 86 13.53 0.25 2.04
C GLN A 86 14.19 0.03 0.67
N PHE A 87 14.86 1.07 0.17
CA PHE A 87 15.89 0.90 -0.83
C PHE A 87 16.80 -0.20 -0.29
N LYS A 88 16.72 -1.40 -0.86
CA LYS A 88 17.84 -2.33 -0.75
C LYS A 88 19.03 -1.52 -1.26
N ARG A 89 19.95 -1.14 -0.38
CA ARG A 89 21.25 -0.61 -0.81
C ARG A 89 21.79 -1.70 -1.73
N THR A 90 21.70 -1.49 -3.04
CA THR A 90 22.34 -2.37 -4.00
C THR A 90 23.80 -2.30 -3.59
N LYS A 91 24.35 -3.41 -3.08
CA LYS A 91 25.79 -3.49 -2.82
C LYS A 91 26.47 -3.01 -4.11
N GLU A 92 27.33 -2.00 -4.01
CA GLU A 92 28.14 -1.53 -5.13
C GLU A 92 28.68 -2.77 -5.84
N LYS A 93 28.30 -2.94 -7.12
CA LYS A 93 28.85 -4.03 -7.92
C LYS A 93 30.34 -3.72 -8.06
N GLU A 94 31.20 -4.60 -7.54
CA GLU A 94 32.64 -4.51 -7.74
C GLU A 94 32.94 -4.34 -9.24
N PRO A 95 33.87 -3.43 -9.62
CA PRO A 95 34.22 -3.25 -11.01
C PRO A 95 34.82 -4.56 -11.56
N LYS A 96 34.17 -5.13 -12.58
CA LYS A 96 34.74 -6.25 -13.34
C LYS A 96 35.99 -5.75 -14.06
N THR A 97 37.17 -6.10 -13.58
CA THR A 97 38.41 -5.91 -14.34
C THR A 97 38.39 -6.87 -15.53
N TYR A 98 38.12 -6.37 -16.72
CA TYR A 98 38.36 -7.12 -17.95
C TYR A 98 39.88 -7.14 -18.15
N ARG A 99 40.50 -8.32 -18.16
CA ARG A 99 41.90 -8.46 -18.60
C ARG A 99 41.89 -8.41 -20.13
N GLU A 100 42.44 -7.35 -20.71
CA GLU A 100 42.53 -7.12 -22.16
C GLU A 100 43.63 -7.95 -22.85
N ASP A 101 44.06 -9.07 -22.25
CA ASP A 101 45.29 -9.77 -22.64
C ASP A 101 45.06 -10.94 -23.65
N GLU A 102 43.84 -11.15 -24.17
CA GLU A 102 43.57 -12.22 -25.16
C GLU A 102 43.08 -11.69 -26.52
N TRP A 103 43.61 -10.53 -26.94
CA TRP A 103 43.50 -10.02 -28.31
C TRP A 103 44.90 -9.87 -28.91
N PHE A 104 45.60 -10.99 -29.13
CA PHE A 104 46.55 -11.23 -30.23
C PHE A 104 47.18 -12.61 -30.04
N GLY A 105 46.79 -13.56 -30.89
CA GLY A 105 47.33 -14.91 -30.99
C GLY A 105 46.74 -15.63 -32.18
#